data_AF-A0A225DLZ3-F1
#
_entry.id   AF-A0A225DLZ3-F1
#
_cell.length_a   1.000
_cell.length_b   1.000
_cell.length_c   1.000
_cell.angle_alpha   90.00
_cell.angle_beta   90.00
_cell.angle_gamma   90.00
#
_symmetry.space_group_name_H-M   'P 1'
#
loop_
_entity.id
_entity.type
_entity.pdbx_description
1 polymer ?
#
loop_
_entity_poly.entity_id
_entity_poly.type
_entity_poly.pdbx_seq_one_letter_code
_entity_poly.pdbx_strand_id
1 'polypeptide(L)' 'MIPLYEDPFFTFRFADDRIIGRIHLDGPAPGRRVVLTWLTPGDELGAPLAEAVVGEGGWVDLPAPVVVRAGEGFAARVV' A
#
# COMPACT_ATOMS: atom_id res chain seq x y z
N MET A 1 7.62 26.15 3.20
CA MET A 1 8.59 25.29 2.49
C MET A 1 7.78 24.39 1.58
N ILE A 2 8.05 24.36 0.28
CA ILE A 2 7.34 23.49 -0.67
C ILE A 2 8.24 22.28 -0.90
N PRO A 3 7.75 21.04 -0.74
CA PRO A 3 8.55 19.85 -1.00
C PRO A 3 8.98 19.82 -2.48
N LEU A 4 10.26 19.50 -2.73
CA LEU A 4 10.82 19.36 -4.08
C LEU A 4 10.40 18.04 -4.75
N TYR A 5 10.03 17.04 -3.95
CA TYR A 5 9.55 15.74 -4.37
C TYR A 5 8.61 15.19 -3.30
N GLU A 6 7.50 14.60 -3.73
CA GLU A 6 6.59 13.82 -2.89
C GLU A 6 6.44 12.46 -3.57
N ASP A 7 6.76 11.38 -2.84
CA ASP A 7 6.58 10.04 -3.37
C ASP A 7 5.07 9.77 -3.48
N PRO A 8 4.53 9.51 -4.69
CA PRO A 8 3.11 9.25 -4.84
C PRO A 8 2.69 7.87 -4.29
N PHE A 9 3.64 7.04 -3.86
CA PHE A 9 3.40 5.68 -3.39
C PHE A 9 3.92 5.43 -1.97
N PHE A 10 3.12 4.71 -1.20
CA PHE A 10 3.56 4.05 0.02
C PHE A 10 4.01 2.63 -0.35
N THR A 11 5.29 2.31 -0.13
CA THR A 11 5.88 1.02 -0.47
C THR A 11 5.99 0.10 0.74
N PHE A 12 5.49 -1.12 0.62
CA PHE A 12 5.56 -2.15 1.67
C PHE A 12 6.43 -3.31 1.20
N ARG A 13 7.46 -3.65 1.99
CA ARG A 13 8.37 -4.77 1.75
C ARG A 13 8.38 -5.70 2.95
N PHE A 14 8.40 -6.99 2.67
CA PHE A 14 8.32 -8.02 3.70
C PHE A 14 9.53 -8.94 3.61
N ALA A 15 10.29 -9.03 4.70
CA ALA A 15 11.45 -9.93 4.79
C ALA A 15 11.05 -11.39 5.01
N ASP A 16 9.82 -11.62 5.49
CA ASP A 16 9.25 -12.91 5.81
C ASP A 16 7.85 -13.03 5.22
N ASP A 17 7.36 -14.27 5.10
CA ASP A 17 5.97 -14.54 4.73
C ASP A 17 5.00 -13.91 5.74
N ARG A 18 4.00 -13.16 5.26
CA ARG A 18 2.96 -12.54 6.09
C ARG A 18 1.57 -12.66 5.47
N ILE A 19 0.57 -12.63 6.33
CA ILE A 19 -0.83 -12.42 5.94
C ILE A 19 -1.22 -11.02 6.38
N ILE A 20 -1.54 -10.15 5.43
CA ILE A 20 -1.84 -8.74 5.65
C ILE A 20 -3.33 -8.50 5.42
N GLY A 21 -4.06 -8.18 6.48
CA GLY A 21 -5.47 -7.76 6.38
C GLY A 21 -5.66 -6.24 6.41
N ARG A 22 -4.66 -5.50 6.90
CA ARG A 22 -4.74 -4.06 7.12
C ARG A 22 -3.35 -3.43 7.02
N ILE A 23 -3.29 -2.20 6.51
CA ILE A 23 -2.06 -1.38 6.47
C ILE A 23 -2.33 0.02 7.01
N HIS A 24 -1.29 0.73 7.41
CA HIS A 24 -1.38 2.11 7.87
C HIS A 24 -0.69 3.04 6.86
N LEU A 25 -1.38 4.10 6.45
CA LEU A 25 -0.84 5.16 5.62
C LEU A 25 -0.74 6.43 6.46
N ASP A 26 0.46 7.00 6.55
CA ASP A 26 0.67 8.25 7.26
C ASP A 26 0.38 9.45 6.35
N GLY A 27 -0.52 10.33 6.77
CA GLY A 27 -0.87 11.56 6.05
C GLY A 27 -2.24 11.59 5.36
N PRO A 28 -2.66 10.56 4.59
CA PRO A 28 -3.94 10.58 3.89
C PRO A 28 -5.13 10.72 4.84
N ALA A 29 -6.05 11.62 4.50
CA ALA A 29 -7.29 11.79 5.25
C ALA A 29 -8.21 10.56 5.08
N PRO A 30 -9.04 10.24 6.10
CA PRO A 30 -10.10 9.24 5.96
C PRO A 30 -11.04 9.52 4.77
N GLY A 31 -11.58 8.47 4.17
CA GLY A 31 -12.46 8.51 3.00
C GLY A 31 -11.72 8.58 1.65
N ARG A 32 -10.39 8.73 1.62
CA ARG A 32 -9.62 8.69 0.38
C ARG A 32 -9.53 7.28 -0.17
N ARG A 33 -9.65 7.13 -1.49
CA ARG A 33 -9.49 5.84 -2.17
C ARG A 33 -8.01 5.50 -2.28
N VAL A 34 -7.71 4.23 -2.06
CA VAL A 34 -6.36 3.68 -2.17
C VAL A 34 -6.39 2.53 -3.15
N VAL A 35 -5.45 2.54 -4.08
CA VAL A 35 -5.20 1.44 -5.01
C VAL A 35 -3.90 0.77 -4.59
N LEU A 36 -3.97 -0.53 -4.34
CA LEU A 36 -2.83 -1.38 -4.04
C LEU A 36 -2.43 -2.15 -5.29
N THR A 37 -1.13 -2.20 -5.55
CA THR A 37 -0.53 -2.89 -6.70
C THR A 37 0.69 -3.66 -6.23
N TRP A 38 0.83 -4.91 -6.66
CA TRP A 38 2.03 -5.69 -6.43
C TRP A 38 3.26 -5.00 -7.02
N LEU A 39 4.42 -5.24 -6.42
CA LEU A 39 5.70 -4.82 -6.97
C LEU A 39 6.36 -5.98 -7.70
N THR A 40 7.01 -5.66 -8.83
CA THR A 40 7.95 -6.59 -9.45
C THR A 40 9.19 -6.76 -8.56
N PRO A 41 10.04 -7.77 -8.83
CA PRO A 41 11.36 -7.86 -8.18
C PRO A 41 12.27 -6.64 -8.42
N GLY A 42 11.97 -5.79 -9.42
CA GLY A 42 12.70 -4.57 -9.76
C GLY A 42 12.06 -3.28 -9.22
N ASP A 43 11.10 -3.40 -8.29
CA ASP A 43 10.41 -2.28 -7.63
C ASP A 43 9.49 -1.47 -8.56
N GLU A 44 9.11 -2.05 -9.70
CA GLU A 44 8.13 -1.47 -10.61
C GLU A 44 6.71 -1.89 -10.23
N LEU A 45 5.71 -1.10 -10.64
CA LEU A 45 4.30 -1.48 -10.47
C LEU A 45 3.96 -2.69 -11.33
N GLY A 46 3.56 -3.77 -10.69
CA GLY A 46 3.13 -5.02 -11.31
C GLY A 46 1.61 -5.12 -11.39
N ALA A 47 1.09 -6.30 -11.01
CA ALA A 47 -0.34 -6.58 -11.11
C ALA A 47 -1.18 -5.83 -10.05
N PRO A 48 -2.39 -5.37 -10.38
CA PRO A 48 -3.32 -4.83 -9.39
C PRO A 48 -3.57 -5.84 -8.27
N LEU A 49 -3.55 -5.37 -7.03
CA LEU A 49 -3.79 -6.19 -5.85
C LEU A 49 -5.21 -5.99 -5.32
N ALA A 50 -5.55 -4.75 -4.95
CA ALA A 50 -6.84 -4.44 -4.35
C ALA A 50 -7.16 -2.95 -4.43
N GLU A 51 -8.42 -2.61 -4.21
CA GLU A 51 -8.85 -1.24 -3.97
C GLU A 51 -9.50 -1.16 -2.59
N ALA A 52 -9.22 -0.09 -1.87
CA ALA A 52 -9.66 0.12 -0.50
C ALA A 52 -9.86 1.61 -0.21
N VAL A 53 -10.26 1.93 1.02
CA VAL A 53 -10.49 3.29 1.48
C VAL A 53 -9.71 3.51 2.77
N VAL A 54 -9.11 4.69 2.91
CA VAL A 54 -8.48 5.13 4.16
C VAL A 54 -9.58 5.30 5.21
N GLY A 55 -9.50 4.54 6.29
CA GLY A 55 -10.32 4.69 7.47
C GLY A 55 -9.71 5.65 8.48
N GLU A 56 -10.26 5.62 9.69
CA GLU A 56 -9.81 6.46 10.80
C GLU A 56 -8.34 6.24 11.15
N GLY A 57 -7.64 7.33 11.42
CA GLY A 57 -6.22 7.31 11.78
C GLY A 57 -5.31 6.71 10.71
N GLY A 58 -5.66 6.81 9.43
CA GLY A 58 -4.81 6.37 8.32
C GLY A 58 -4.85 4.85 8.06
N TRP A 59 -5.66 4.09 8.78
CA TRP A 59 -5.76 2.65 8.59
C TRP A 59 -6.58 2.28 7.36
N VAL A 60 -6.05 1.39 6.53
CA VAL A 60 -6.73 0.86 5.33
C VAL A 60 -6.98 -0.62 5.55
N ASP A 61 -8.26 -0.98 5.64
CA ASP A 61 -8.71 -2.37 5.67
C ASP A 61 -8.75 -2.94 4.25
N LEU A 62 -8.06 -4.05 4.02
CA LEU A 62 -8.08 -4.74 2.73
C LEU A 62 -9.38 -5.54 2.60
N PRO A 63 -10.00 -5.61 1.41
CA PRO A 63 -11.26 -6.34 1.21
C PRO A 63 -11.11 -7.86 1.46
N ALA A 64 -9.90 -8.39 1.29
CA ALA A 64 -9.51 -9.72 1.71
C ALA A 64 -8.05 -9.69 2.21
N PRO A 65 -7.69 -10.52 3.20
CA PRO A 65 -6.31 -10.68 3.60
C PRO A 65 -5.44 -11.16 2.44
N VAL A 66 -4.27 -10.55 2.30
CA VAL A 66 -3.31 -10.83 1.24
C VAL A 66 -2.15 -11.61 1.83
N VAL A 67 -1.79 -12.73 1.20
CA VAL A 67 -0.56 -13.45 1.53
C VAL A 67 0.58 -12.83 0.74
N VAL A 68 1.61 -12.37 1.44
CA VAL A 68 2.84 -11.83 0.85
C VAL A 68 3.98 -12.76 1.25
N ARG A 69 4.81 -13.17 0.29
CA ARG A 69 6.00 -13.99 0.56
C ARG A 69 7.21 -13.13 0.91
N ALA A 70 8.19 -13.75 1.55
CA ALA A 70 9.49 -13.14 1.78
C ALA A 70 10.08 -12.58 0.46
N GLY A 71 10.48 -11.31 0.47
CA GLY A 71 11.01 -10.59 -0.69
C GLY A 71 9.94 -9.95 -1.58
N GLU A 72 8.67 -10.31 -1.42
CA GLU A 72 7.57 -9.65 -2.13
C GLU A 72 7.20 -8.32 -1.44
N GLY A 73 6.43 -7.53 -2.18
CA GLY A 73 5.95 -6.25 -1.71
C GLY A 73 4.87 -5.69 -2.61
N PHE A 74 4.19 -4.67 -2.13
CA PHE A 74 3.19 -3.94 -2.89
C PHE A 74 3.29 -2.45 -2.59
N ALA A 75 2.83 -1.63 -3.53
CA ALA A 75 2.70 -0.20 -3.39
C ALA A 75 1.23 0.18 -3.20
N ALA A 76 0.98 1.19 -2.38
CA ALA A 76 -0.33 1.81 -2.21
C ALA A 76 -0.28 3.25 -2.72
N ARG A 77 -1.22 3.61 -3.60
CA ARG A 77 -1.38 4.97 -4.12
C ARG A 77 -2.72 5.53 -3.70
N VAL A 78 -2.70 6.73 -3.12
CA VAL A 78 -3.91 7.49 -2.83
C VAL A 78 -4.39 8.17 -4.11
N VAL A 79 -5.68 8.03 -4.41
CA VAL A 79 -6.33 8.65 -5.57
C VAL A 79 -7.14 9.86 -5.13
#